data_AF-A0A8H7BGG7-F1
#
_entry.id   AF-A0A8H7BGG7-F1
#
_cell.length_a   1.000
_cell.length_b   1.000
_cell.length_c   1.000
_cell.angle_alpha   90.00
_cell.angle_beta   90.00
_cell.angle_gamma   90.00
#
_symmetry.space_group_name_H-M   'P 1'
#
loop_
_entity.id
_entity.type
_entity.pdbx_description
1 polymer ?
#
loop_
_entity_poly.entity_id
_entity_poly.type
_entity_poly.pdbx_seq_one_letter_code
_entity_poly.pdbx_strand_id
1 'polypeptide(L)'
;MIGIYYYIQEFGDIANIRIGDSQKILYMLTSMLKIDMKNNLGSRFKTFLKVWMVGVHVIKRTITLVSLRIMDDLKYYYEELRWAEVPITFEERPQLMQVFELLAFLQ
;
A
#
# COMPACT_ATOMS: atom_id res chain seq x y z
N MET A 1 2.99 10.77 10.87
CA MET A 1 2.91 11.33 9.51
C MET A 1 2.53 10.17 8.62
N ILE A 2 1.47 10.30 7.81
CA ILE A 2 1.03 9.25 6.88
C ILE A 2 1.52 9.68 5.50
N GLY A 3 2.42 8.90 4.91
CA GLY A 3 2.83 9.06 3.51
C GLY A 3 2.00 8.13 2.63
N ILE A 4 1.24 8.69 1.69
CA ILE A 4 0.44 7.93 0.72
C ILE A 4 1.19 7.93 -0.61
N TYR A 5 1.49 6.75 -1.14
CA TYR A 5 2.22 6.59 -2.40
C TYR A 5 1.47 5.69 -3.38
N TYR A 6 1.37 6.15 -4.62
CA TYR A 6 0.62 5.49 -5.70
C TYR A 6 1.55 4.75 -6.65
N TYR A 7 1.22 3.50 -7.00
CA TYR A 7 1.85 2.77 -8.09
C TYR A 7 0.78 2.27 -9.07
N ILE A 8 0.87 2.68 -10.34
CA ILE A 8 -0.03 2.29 -11.44
C ILE A 8 0.84 1.66 -12.54
N GLN A 9 0.52 0.45 -12.99
CA GLN A 9 1.28 -0.24 -14.05
C GLN A 9 0.38 -0.87 -15.12
N GLU A 10 0.84 -0.82 -16.38
CA GLU A 10 0.22 -1.45 -17.56
C GLU A 10 0.72 -2.90 -17.81
N PHE A 11 -0.03 -3.62 -18.65
CA PHE A 11 -0.23 -5.07 -18.72
C PHE A 11 0.93 -5.96 -19.22
N GLY A 12 0.99 -7.21 -18.70
CA GLY A 12 1.76 -8.37 -19.21
C GLY A 12 1.39 -9.69 -18.47
N ASP A 13 2.11 -10.81 -18.69
CA ASP A 13 1.84 -12.17 -18.19
C ASP A 13 1.58 -12.35 -16.66
N ILE A 14 0.49 -13.05 -16.33
CA ILE A 14 -0.32 -12.85 -15.11
C ILE A 14 0.32 -13.35 -13.79
N ALA A 15 1.13 -14.41 -13.79
CA ALA A 15 1.61 -15.04 -12.55
C ALA A 15 2.96 -14.47 -12.06
N ASN A 16 3.93 -14.33 -12.96
CA ASN A 16 5.25 -13.77 -12.64
C ASN A 16 5.17 -12.26 -12.38
N ILE A 17 4.25 -11.56 -13.06
CA ILE A 17 4.02 -10.14 -12.85
C ILE A 17 3.42 -9.89 -11.47
N ARG A 18 2.49 -10.73 -11.00
CA ARG A 18 1.88 -10.53 -9.68
C ARG A 18 2.91 -10.59 -8.55
N ILE A 19 3.85 -11.54 -8.61
CA ILE A 19 4.92 -11.66 -7.61
C ILE A 19 5.94 -10.52 -7.76
N GLY A 20 6.38 -10.24 -8.99
CA GLY A 20 7.32 -9.15 -9.26
C GLY A 20 6.77 -7.78 -8.85
N ASP A 21 5.49 -7.52 -9.10
CA ASP A 21 4.86 -6.24 -8.80
C ASP A 21 4.65 -6.05 -7.31
N SER A 22 4.18 -7.08 -6.59
CA SER A 22 4.12 -7.06 -5.11
C SER A 22 5.51 -6.82 -4.49
N GLN A 23 6.57 -7.39 -5.07
CA GLN A 23 7.94 -7.13 -4.63
C GLN A 23 8.40 -5.69 -4.90
N LYS A 24 8.04 -5.09 -6.05
CA LYS A 24 8.32 -3.68 -6.34
C LYS A 24 7.66 -2.75 -5.33
N ILE A 25 6.39 -3.01 -4.99
CA ILE A 25 5.65 -2.22 -4.02
C ILE A 25 6.28 -2.34 -2.63
N LEU A 26 6.60 -3.57 -2.20
CA LEU A 26 7.29 -3.79 -0.94
C LEU A 26 8.65 -3.07 -0.88
N TYR A 27 9.42 -3.14 -1.96
CA TYR A 27 10.70 -2.44 -2.08
C TYR A 27 10.54 -0.92 -2.01
N MET A 28 9.55 -0.36 -2.71
CA MET A 28 9.21 1.07 -2.64
C MET A 28 8.83 1.50 -1.23
N LEU A 29 7.88 0.79 -0.61
CA LEU A 29 7.41 1.09 0.75
C LEU A 29 8.54 0.99 1.77
N THR A 30 9.40 -0.02 1.64
CA THR A 30 10.58 -0.19 2.51
C THR A 30 11.57 0.96 2.31
N SER A 31 11.82 1.37 1.07
CA SER A 31 12.72 2.48 0.75
C SER A 31 12.20 3.80 1.29
N MET A 32 10.89 4.05 1.15
CA MET A 32 10.24 5.23 1.71
C MET A 32 10.30 5.23 3.23
N LEU A 33 10.00 4.10 3.88
CA LEU A 33 10.08 3.99 5.34
C LEU A 33 11.51 4.29 5.84
N LYS A 34 12.54 3.82 5.12
CA LYS A 34 13.95 4.14 5.42
C LYS A 34 14.29 5.63 5.22
N ILE A 35 13.73 6.27 4.19
CA ILE A 35 13.90 7.72 3.99
C ILE A 35 13.26 8.49 5.14
N ASP A 36 12.04 8.12 5.53
CA ASP A 36 11.35 8.78 6.65
C ASP A 36 12.08 8.53 7.98
N MET A 37 12.61 7.32 8.20
CA MET A 37 13.52 7.03 9.31
C MET A 37 14.72 7.95 9.34
N LYS A 38 15.38 8.12 8.19
CA LYS A 38 16.57 8.97 8.06
C LYS A 38 16.23 10.43 8.38
N ASN A 39 15.08 10.92 7.92
CA ASN A 39 14.62 12.27 8.19
C ASN A 39 14.26 12.47 9.68
N ASN A 40 13.92 11.39 10.39
CA ASN A 40 13.52 11.40 11.79
C ASN A 40 14.56 10.75 12.72
N LEU A 41 15.86 10.75 12.37
CA LEU A 41 16.94 10.14 13.17
C LEU A 41 17.04 10.67 14.61
N GLY A 42 16.62 11.91 14.86
CA GLY A 42 16.56 12.51 16.21
C GLY A 42 15.29 12.18 17.00
N SER A 43 14.33 11.48 16.41
CA SER A 43 13.08 11.12 17.08
C SER A 43 13.27 9.96 18.06
N ARG A 44 12.47 9.94 19.13
CA ARG A 44 12.46 8.79 20.05
C ARG A 44 12.02 7.54 19.31
N PHE A 45 12.62 6.40 19.59
CA PHE A 45 12.27 5.12 18.98
C PHE A 45 10.76 4.79 19.05
N LYS A 46 10.10 5.12 20.17
CA LYS A 46 8.64 4.99 20.31
C LYS A 46 7.82 5.87 19.35
N THR A 47 8.37 7.00 18.91
CA THR A 47 7.77 7.86 17.89
C THR A 47 7.96 7.24 16.51
N PHE A 48 9.14 6.65 16.27
CA PHE A 48 9.44 5.95 15.04
C PHE A 48 8.50 4.74 14.80
N LEU A 49 8.21 3.94 15.83
CA LEU A 49 7.28 2.81 15.75
C LEU A 49 5.83 3.18 15.41
N LYS A 50 5.47 4.47 15.52
CA LYS A 50 4.16 4.98 15.08
C LYS A 50 4.13 5.33 13.60
N VAL A 51 5.27 5.27 12.92
CA VAL A 51 5.35 5.49 11.48
C VAL A 51 4.96 4.20 10.77
N TRP A 52 4.05 4.35 9.83
CA TRP A 52 3.61 3.31 8.93
C TRP A 52 3.44 3.95 7.54
N MET A 53 3.83 3.20 6.52
CA MET A 53 3.69 3.59 5.14
C MET A 53 2.47 2.91 4.56
N VAL A 54 1.68 3.64 3.80
CA VAL A 54 0.51 3.11 3.10
C VAL A 54 0.75 3.20 1.61
N GLY A 55 0.58 2.08 0.92
CA GLY A 55 0.73 1.95 -0.52
C GLY A 55 -0.59 1.57 -1.16
N VAL A 56 -0.83 2.08 -2.35
CA VAL A 56 -1.92 1.61 -3.22
C VAL A 56 -1.30 0.98 -4.45
N HIS A 57 -1.77 -0.21 -4.80
CA HIS A 57 -1.43 -0.84 -6.06
C HIS A 57 -2.66 -1.35 -6.77
N VAL A 58 -2.59 -1.34 -8.10
CA VAL A 58 -3.67 -1.80 -8.96
C VAL A 58 -3.16 -2.96 -9.79
N ILE A 59 -3.80 -4.11 -9.66
CA ILE A 59 -3.52 -5.30 -10.48
C ILE A 59 -4.78 -5.60 -11.29
N LYS A 60 -4.69 -5.41 -12.60
CA LYS A 60 -5.84 -5.47 -13.53
C LYS A 60 -6.94 -4.48 -13.10
N ARG A 61 -8.00 -5.00 -12.48
CA ARG A 61 -9.15 -4.22 -12.02
C ARG A 61 -9.24 -4.15 -10.50
N THR A 62 -8.30 -4.77 -9.78
CA THR A 62 -8.32 -4.80 -8.32
C THR A 62 -7.37 -3.73 -7.78
N ILE A 63 -7.91 -2.78 -7.04
CA ILE A 63 -7.16 -1.85 -6.21
C ILE A 63 -6.93 -2.53 -4.87
N THR A 64 -5.69 -2.62 -4.43
CA THR A 64 -5.34 -3.14 -3.11
C THR A 64 -4.58 -2.05 -2.35
N LEU A 65 -5.06 -1.80 -1.15
CA LEU A 65 -4.45 -0.93 -0.17
C LEU A 65 -3.58 -1.77 0.78
N VAL A 66 -2.33 -1.39 0.93
CA VAL A 66 -1.35 -2.14 1.71
C VAL A 66 -0.65 -1.22 2.70
N SER A 67 -0.19 -1.77 3.80
CA SER A 67 0.62 -1.04 4.77
C SER A 67 1.93 -1.76 5.07
N LEU A 68 2.94 -0.95 5.40
CA LEU A 68 4.23 -1.40 5.88
C LEU A 68 4.59 -0.62 7.15
N ARG A 69 4.87 -1.33 8.23
CA ARG A 69 5.34 -0.74 9.49
C ARG A 69 6.46 -1.55 10.11
N ILE A 70 7.22 -0.92 11.01
CA ILE A 70 8.16 -1.63 11.89
C ILE A 70 7.52 -1.76 13.27
N MET A 71 7.49 -2.97 13.83
CA MET A 71 6.96 -3.22 15.17
C MET A 71 8.07 -3.33 16.22
N ASP A 72 7.67 -3.54 17.47
CA ASP A 72 8.57 -3.57 18.63
C ASP A 72 9.69 -4.62 18.51
N ASP A 73 9.48 -5.69 17.73
CA ASP A 73 10.47 -6.73 17.46
C ASP A 73 11.45 -6.39 16.33
N LEU A 74 11.43 -5.14 15.85
CA LEU A 74 12.26 -4.59 14.77
C LEU A 74 12.05 -5.24 13.40
N LYS A 75 10.97 -6.01 13.21
CA LYS A 75 10.64 -6.59 11.90
C LYS A 75 9.68 -5.69 11.12
N TYR A 76 9.75 -5.83 9.80
CA TYR A 76 8.78 -5.24 8.88
C TYR A 76 7.52 -6.08 8.87
N TYR A 77 6.38 -5.41 9.03
CA TYR A 77 5.06 -5.99 8.92
C TYR A 77 4.38 -5.40 7.71
N TYR A 78 4.17 -6.26 6.72
CA TYR A 78 3.40 -5.96 5.51
C TYR A 78 2.00 -6.54 5.66
N GLU A 79 0.98 -5.73 5.40
CA GLU A 79 -0.42 -6.12 5.54
C GLU A 79 -1.25 -5.57 4.38
N GLU A 80 -2.10 -6.41 3.79
CA GLU A 80 -3.16 -5.95 2.89
C GLU A 80 -4.33 -5.46 3.73
N LEU A 81 -4.59 -4.15 3.70
CA LEU A 81 -5.60 -3.51 4.53
C LEU A 81 -7.00 -3.70 3.95
N ARG A 82 -7.16 -3.42 2.65
CA ARG A 82 -8.42 -3.48 1.91
C ARG A 82 -8.15 -3.73 0.43
N TRP A 83 -9.14 -4.23 -0.27
CA TRP A 83 -9.14 -4.26 -1.72
C TRP A 83 -10.54 -3.96 -2.26
N ALA A 84 -10.60 -3.47 -3.50
CA ALA A 84 -11.83 -3.20 -4.21
C ALA A 84 -11.64 -3.48 -5.71
N GLU A 85 -12.69 -3.99 -6.36
CA GLU A 85 -12.69 -4.13 -7.82
C GLU A 85 -13.27 -2.87 -8.47
N VAL A 86 -12.58 -2.36 -9.49
CA VAL A 86 -13.01 -1.19 -10.27
C VAL A 86 -14.09 -1.66 -11.24
N PRO A 87 -15.33 -1.16 -11.12
CA PRO A 87 -16.42 -1.54 -12.01
C PRO A 87 -16.20 -0.93 -13.40
N ILE A 88 -16.44 -1.71 -14.44
CA ILE A 88 -16.35 -1.31 -15.86
C ILE A 88 -17.70 -1.46 -16.57
N THR A 89 -18.64 -2.19 -15.99
CA THR A 89 -20.02 -2.27 -16.49
C THR A 89 -21.01 -1.60 -15.56
N PHE A 90 -22.22 -1.36 -16.07
CA PHE A 90 -23.29 -0.77 -15.29
C PHE A 90 -23.67 -1.72 -14.13
N GLU A 91 -23.78 -3.02 -14.37
CA GLU A 91 -24.18 -4.02 -13.39
C GLU A 91 -23.23 -4.09 -12.18
N GLU A 92 -21.97 -3.74 -12.37
CA GLU A 92 -20.93 -3.74 -11.35
C GLU A 92 -20.93 -2.47 -10.47
N ARG A 93 -21.79 -1.48 -10.75
CA ARG A 93 -21.90 -0.23 -9.95
C ARG A 93 -21.94 -0.42 -8.42
N PRO A 94 -22.57 -1.46 -7.84
CA PRO A 94 -22.51 -1.68 -6.39
C PRO A 94 -21.07 -1.81 -5.84
N GLN A 95 -20.10 -2.24 -6.66
CA GLN A 95 -18.68 -2.34 -6.29
C GLN A 95 -18.03 -0.97 -6.05
N LEU A 96 -18.62 0.13 -6.57
CA LEU A 96 -18.14 1.49 -6.28
C LEU A 96 -18.13 1.79 -4.78
N MET A 97 -19.03 1.19 -4.00
CA MET A 97 -19.04 1.37 -2.55
C MET A 97 -17.71 0.92 -1.92
N GLN A 98 -17.18 -0.23 -2.35
CA GLN A 98 -15.91 -0.76 -1.85
C GLN A 98 -14.74 0.14 -2.26
N VAL A 99 -14.79 0.73 -3.47
CA VAL A 99 -13.80 1.71 -3.92
C VAL A 99 -13.84 2.97 -3.04
N PHE A 100 -15.04 3.48 -2.73
CA PHE A 100 -15.18 4.63 -1.83
C PHE A 100 -14.73 4.33 -0.40
N GLU A 101 -15.02 3.14 0.13
CA GLU A 101 -14.51 2.71 1.44
C GLU A 101 -12.98 2.64 1.46
N LEU A 102 -12.36 2.16 0.38
CA LEU A 102 -10.91 2.13 0.24
C LEU A 102 -10.32 3.54 0.23
N LEU A 103 -10.93 4.48 -0.51
CA LEU A 103 -10.52 5.88 -0.54
C LEU A 103 -10.73 6.58 0.80
N ALA A 104 -11.82 6.28 1.51
CA ALA A 104 -12.08 6.84 2.84
C ALA A 104 -11.05 6.39 3.88
N PHE A 105 -10.46 5.20 3.72
CA PHE A 105 -9.39 4.72 4.60
C PHE A 105 -8.08 5.52 4.48
N LEU A 106 -7.89 6.21 3.34
CA LEU A 106 -6.69 7.02 3.08
C LEU A 106 -6.74 8.42 3.72
N GLN A 107 -7.90 8.88 4.21
CA GLN A 107 -8.07 10.18 4.89
C GLN A 107 -7.63 10.13 6.35
#